data_AF-A0A959G6U3-F1
#
_entry.id   AF-A0A959G6U3-F1
#
_cell.length_a   1.000
_cell.length_b   1.000
_cell.length_c   1.000
_cell.angle_alpha   90.00
_cell.angle_beta   90.00
_cell.angle_gamma   90.00
#
_symmetry.space_group_name_H-M   'P 1'
#
loop_
_entity.id
_entity.type
_entity.pdbx_description
1 polymer ?
#
loop_
_entity_poly.entity_id
_entity_poly.type
_entity_poly.pdbx_seq_one_letter_code
_entity_poly.pdbx_strand_id
1 'polypeptide(L)'
;MLKQLIIKVTNQYIYLSPSLGIPLTHTNIPYQHCRFRENVDIFWKVELIEYNENNHCWKLIVLDYFVEEISNFTRQKSTKPIEKLAFEKFYWPHLERQLSTYQKIKLVEVLLNHDTDGFFQSAISNKKPLPKKKLDQNASISQNGTDSPHAHMREYKFSIAFNDISFKLGYVSFRKKIKDFPEEFDFKITNDFILPEFDHIKSWFARQLKTRKIDVIANIHLLDGMINLIRASSPHIARINAQMIDSIKYNRTFALTKPTKFTVEDKSLFTADQIFNELASDELEGNVFNQNEQDILSFLMDDPKVRNRRQLEYLSGRKQAEGSKIRFTLHPNFGFLFLITGERNNHFVWELLNSHATYIWTFEKSYNNIELQFKRIEDSINSIRDFGREQYKRAYRQSHHDSDLIFSVIEHDDIQSALVDGFVKWKHRLNERIT
;
A
#
# COMPACT_ATOMS: atom_id res chain seq x y z
N MET A 1 -2.11 -13.73 34.38
CA MET A 1 -1.90 -12.65 33.38
C MET A 1 -2.00 -13.26 31.99
N LEU A 2 -2.70 -12.62 31.06
CA LEU A 2 -2.66 -13.02 29.65
C LEU A 2 -1.26 -12.73 29.12
N LYS A 3 -0.46 -13.77 28.88
CA LYS A 3 0.89 -13.64 28.32
C LYS A 3 0.84 -13.25 26.85
N GLN A 4 -0.22 -13.64 26.15
CA GLN A 4 -0.48 -13.33 24.75
C GLN A 4 -1.84 -12.65 24.60
N LEU A 5 -1.94 -11.71 23.67
CA LEU A 5 -3.15 -10.94 23.39
C LEU A 5 -3.26 -10.66 21.89
N ILE A 6 -4.48 -10.36 21.43
CA ILE A 6 -4.74 -9.92 20.06
C ILE A 6 -4.95 -8.41 20.09
N ILE A 7 -4.32 -7.66 19.19
CA ILE A 7 -4.50 -6.22 19.07
C ILE A 7 -5.02 -5.86 17.69
N LYS A 8 -5.86 -4.83 17.62
CA LYS A 8 -6.27 -4.25 16.33
C LYS A 8 -5.42 -3.01 16.05
N VAL A 9 -4.85 -2.93 14.85
CA VAL A 9 -4.00 -1.82 14.43
C VAL A 9 -4.76 -0.94 13.44
N THR A 10 -4.72 0.36 13.66
CA THR A 10 -5.28 1.38 12.76
C THR A 10 -4.29 2.52 12.58
N ASN A 11 -4.59 3.48 11.70
CA ASN A 11 -3.75 4.67 11.52
C ASN A 11 -3.82 5.67 12.68
N GLN A 12 -4.69 5.47 13.67
CA GLN A 12 -4.86 6.40 14.79
C GLN A 12 -4.61 5.73 16.15
N TYR A 13 -5.05 4.49 16.32
CA TYR A 13 -4.97 3.75 17.57
C TYR A 13 -4.52 2.30 17.38
N ILE A 14 -3.86 1.78 18.42
CA ILE A 14 -3.70 0.35 18.69
C ILE A 14 -4.74 -0.04 19.74
N TYR A 15 -5.71 -0.85 19.35
CA TYR A 15 -6.73 -1.32 20.27
C TYR A 15 -6.30 -2.62 20.94
N LEU A 16 -6.33 -2.61 22.26
CA LEU A 16 -6.17 -3.79 23.12
C LEU A 16 -7.51 -4.44 23.44
N SER A 17 -8.63 -3.80 23.13
CA SER A 17 -9.98 -4.36 23.16
C SER A 17 -10.90 -3.41 22.38
N PRO A 18 -12.17 -3.76 22.13
CA PRO A 18 -13.10 -2.84 21.49
C PRO A 18 -13.27 -1.48 22.20
N SER A 19 -12.96 -1.41 23.50
CA SER A 19 -13.12 -0.20 24.31
C SER A 19 -11.82 0.44 24.78
N LEU A 20 -10.66 -0.22 24.58
CA LEU A 20 -9.36 0.26 25.04
C LEU A 20 -8.42 0.46 23.85
N GLY A 21 -8.28 1.72 23.42
CA GLY A 21 -7.38 2.15 22.36
C GLY A 21 -6.22 3.00 22.89
N ILE A 22 -5.00 2.68 22.47
CA ILE A 22 -3.80 3.47 22.73
C ILE A 22 -3.46 4.25 21.46
N PRO A 23 -3.33 5.59 21.50
CA PRO A 23 -2.94 6.38 20.33
C PRO A 23 -1.62 5.89 19.72
N LEU A 24 -1.49 5.92 18.39
CA LEU A 24 -0.23 5.57 17.71
C LEU A 24 0.93 6.48 18.15
N THR A 25 0.62 7.73 18.52
CA THR A 25 1.57 8.70 19.09
C THR A 25 2.18 8.25 20.42
N HIS A 26 1.53 7.31 21.11
CA HIS A 26 1.98 6.72 22.37
C HIS A 26 2.66 5.35 22.15
N THR A 27 3.05 5.08 20.91
CA THR A 27 3.81 3.89 20.53
C THR A 27 5.14 4.27 19.92
N ASN A 28 6.07 3.33 19.84
CA ASN A 28 7.31 3.51 19.09
C ASN A 28 7.15 3.28 17.57
N ILE A 29 5.92 3.07 17.06
CA ILE A 29 5.69 2.95 15.61
C ILE A 29 5.91 4.34 14.96
N PRO A 30 6.72 4.46 13.89
CA PRO A 30 7.00 5.74 13.22
C PRO A 30 5.81 6.23 12.37
N TYR A 31 4.67 6.51 13.01
CA TYR A 31 3.38 6.78 12.35
C TYR A 31 3.39 8.00 11.39
N GLN A 32 4.37 8.90 11.51
CA GLN A 32 4.58 10.02 10.58
C GLN A 32 5.21 9.58 9.25
N HIS A 33 5.81 8.38 9.22
CA HIS A 33 6.60 7.84 8.12
C HIS A 33 6.08 6.49 7.60
N CYS A 34 4.99 5.98 8.17
CA CYS A 34 4.29 4.80 7.68
C CYS A 34 2.79 4.91 7.95
N ARG A 35 2.00 4.40 7.00
CA ARG A 35 0.55 4.36 7.10
C ARG A 35 0.07 2.95 6.83
N PHE A 36 -0.79 2.42 7.69
CA PHE A 36 -1.44 1.13 7.51
C PHE A 36 -2.53 1.23 6.44
N ARG A 37 -2.81 0.10 5.78
CA ARG A 37 -3.91 -0.03 4.82
C ARG A 37 -5.24 0.14 5.55
N GLU A 38 -6.16 0.93 4.97
CA GLU A 38 -7.46 1.24 5.59
C GLU A 38 -8.60 0.35 5.06
N ASN A 39 -8.37 -0.37 3.96
CA ASN A 39 -9.34 -1.28 3.33
C ASN A 39 -9.34 -2.69 3.92
N VAL A 40 -8.47 -2.97 4.90
CA VAL A 40 -8.39 -4.28 5.58
C VAL A 40 -8.26 -4.05 7.08
N ASP A 41 -9.01 -4.81 7.87
CA ASP A 41 -8.84 -4.84 9.31
C ASP A 41 -7.54 -5.58 9.67
N ILE A 42 -6.63 -4.91 10.38
CA ILE A 42 -5.32 -5.45 10.75
C ILE A 42 -5.34 -5.90 12.21
N PHE A 43 -5.10 -7.19 12.44
CA PHE A 43 -5.01 -7.78 13.77
C PHE A 43 -3.67 -8.49 13.96
N TRP A 44 -3.00 -8.20 15.07
CA TRP A 44 -1.74 -8.86 15.45
C TRP A 44 -1.90 -9.67 16.72
N LYS A 45 -1.21 -10.81 16.79
CA LYS A 45 -1.02 -11.58 18.01
C LYS A 45 0.30 -11.13 18.61
N VAL A 46 0.27 -10.66 19.84
CA VAL A 46 1.44 -10.12 20.52
C VAL A 46 1.62 -10.80 21.87
N GLU A 47 2.88 -10.90 22.32
CA GLU A 47 3.24 -11.37 23.66
C GLU A 47 3.72 -10.21 24.51
N LEU A 48 3.20 -10.11 25.73
CA LEU A 48 3.66 -9.16 26.73
C LEU A 48 4.96 -9.67 27.35
N ILE A 49 6.05 -8.98 27.06
CA ILE A 49 7.39 -9.30 27.56
C ILE A 49 7.58 -8.67 28.93
N GLU A 50 7.25 -7.39 29.06
CA GLU A 50 7.55 -6.60 30.25
C GLU A 50 6.49 -5.52 30.49
N TYR A 51 6.23 -5.21 31.76
CA TYR A 51 5.38 -4.09 32.17
C TYR A 51 6.17 -3.14 33.07
N ASN A 52 6.22 -1.86 32.69
CA ASN A 52 6.80 -0.82 33.51
C ASN A 52 5.68 -0.09 34.28
N GLU A 53 5.66 -0.28 35.61
CA GLU A 53 4.62 0.29 36.47
C GLU A 53 4.73 1.82 36.59
N ASN A 54 5.94 2.38 36.41
CA ASN A 54 6.21 3.80 36.62
C ASN A 54 5.66 4.70 35.50
N ASN A 55 5.53 4.17 34.28
CA ASN A 55 5.04 4.92 33.11
C ASN A 55 3.90 4.22 32.36
N HIS A 56 3.31 3.18 32.98
CA HIS A 56 2.22 2.38 32.43
C HIS A 56 2.47 1.89 30.99
N CYS A 57 3.72 1.50 30.69
CA CYS A 57 4.15 1.05 29.37
C CYS A 57 4.21 -0.47 29.28
N TRP A 58 3.65 -1.02 28.19
CA TRP A 58 3.75 -2.44 27.85
C TRP A 58 4.82 -2.66 26.81
N LYS A 59 5.77 -3.56 27.08
CA LYS A 59 6.74 -4.04 26.09
C LYS A 59 6.21 -5.29 25.42
N LEU A 60 6.05 -5.25 24.11
CA LEU A 60 5.37 -6.27 23.32
C LEU A 60 6.26 -6.80 22.20
N ILE A 61 6.15 -8.08 21.87
CA ILE A 61 6.66 -8.64 20.61
C ILE A 61 5.50 -9.12 19.75
N VAL A 62 5.56 -8.86 18.44
CA VAL A 62 4.57 -9.38 17.50
C VAL A 62 4.94 -10.82 17.13
N LEU A 63 4.07 -11.76 17.50
CA LEU A 63 4.22 -13.18 17.19
C LEU A 63 3.61 -13.53 15.84
N ASP A 64 2.48 -12.89 15.50
CA ASP A 64 1.77 -13.10 14.25
C ASP A 64 1.14 -11.79 13.77
N TYR A 65 1.36 -11.46 12.51
CA TYR A 65 0.84 -10.25 11.87
C TYR A 65 -0.51 -10.48 11.19
N PHE A 66 -0.90 -11.74 10.92
CA PHE A 66 -2.06 -12.09 10.09
C PHE A 66 -3.05 -12.98 10.86
N VAL A 67 -3.52 -12.47 12.02
CA VAL A 67 -4.38 -13.25 12.91
C VAL A 67 -5.76 -13.48 12.29
N GLU A 68 -6.13 -14.74 12.09
CA GLU A 68 -7.45 -15.12 11.57
C GLU A 68 -8.51 -15.27 12.66
N GLU A 69 -8.12 -15.76 13.85
CA GLU A 69 -9.06 -16.00 14.96
C GLU A 69 -9.04 -14.84 15.96
N ILE A 70 -10.00 -13.91 15.80
CA ILE A 70 -10.13 -12.72 16.65
C ILE A 70 -11.13 -12.89 17.81
N SER A 71 -11.61 -14.12 18.07
CA SER A 71 -12.62 -14.44 19.08
C SER A 71 -12.23 -13.93 20.48
N ASN A 72 -10.93 -13.92 20.79
CA ASN A 72 -10.39 -13.48 22.07
C ASN A 72 -10.27 -11.94 22.19
N PHE A 73 -10.26 -11.19 21.08
CA PHE A 73 -10.12 -9.72 21.08
C PHE A 73 -11.27 -9.02 21.80
N THR A 74 -12.50 -9.53 21.69
CA THR A 74 -13.67 -8.93 22.35
C THR A 74 -13.77 -9.27 23.84
N ARG A 75 -13.08 -10.32 24.30
CA ARG A 75 -13.17 -10.85 25.67
C ARG A 75 -12.00 -10.45 26.55
N GLN A 76 -10.88 -10.05 25.96
CA GLN A 76 -9.69 -9.63 26.70
C GLN A 76 -9.94 -8.32 27.46
N LYS A 77 -9.54 -8.33 28.73
CA LYS A 77 -9.60 -7.17 29.64
C LYS A 77 -8.20 -6.92 30.19
N SER A 78 -7.77 -5.66 30.20
CA SER A 78 -6.56 -5.29 30.91
C SER A 78 -6.81 -5.35 32.42
N THR A 79 -5.83 -5.89 33.15
CA THR A 79 -5.82 -5.92 34.62
C THR A 79 -4.97 -4.79 35.21
N LYS A 80 -4.19 -4.07 34.38
CA LYS A 80 -3.33 -2.96 34.79
C LYS A 80 -3.60 -1.71 33.93
N PRO A 81 -3.38 -0.50 34.45
CA PRO A 81 -3.44 0.72 33.64
C PRO A 81 -2.34 0.71 32.56
N ILE A 82 -2.68 1.18 31.36
CA ILE A 82 -1.81 1.19 30.18
C ILE A 82 -1.96 2.52 29.47
N GLU A 83 -0.85 3.20 29.21
CA GLU A 83 -0.82 4.49 28.51
C GLU A 83 0.11 4.47 27.28
N LYS A 84 1.06 3.53 27.22
CA LYS A 84 2.05 3.38 26.15
C LYS A 84 2.25 1.93 25.75
N LEU A 85 2.64 1.73 24.48
CA LEU A 85 3.09 0.44 23.95
C LEU A 85 4.47 0.58 23.31
N ALA A 86 5.42 -0.24 23.73
CA ALA A 86 6.74 -0.36 23.12
C ALA A 86 6.80 -1.71 22.39
N PHE A 87 6.92 -1.69 21.07
CA PHE A 87 7.10 -2.90 20.27
C PHE A 87 8.58 -3.22 20.11
N GLU A 88 8.93 -4.48 20.31
CA GLU A 88 10.18 -5.07 19.88
C GLU A 88 10.27 -5.14 18.33
N LYS A 89 11.40 -5.65 17.84
CA LYS A 89 11.78 -5.67 16.44
C LYS A 89 10.65 -6.20 15.56
N PHE A 90 10.23 -5.39 14.60
CA PHE A 90 9.28 -5.83 13.59
C PHE A 90 9.95 -6.71 12.53
N TYR A 91 9.22 -7.72 12.05
CA TYR A 91 9.63 -8.49 10.88
C TYR A 91 9.20 -7.78 9.59
N TRP A 92 10.17 -7.19 8.89
CA TRP A 92 9.92 -6.31 7.75
C TRP A 92 8.99 -6.90 6.67
N PRO A 93 9.21 -8.13 6.16
CA PRO A 93 8.36 -8.67 5.09
C PRO A 93 6.87 -8.78 5.45
N HIS A 94 6.54 -8.93 6.74
CA HIS A 94 5.14 -8.99 7.18
C HIS A 94 4.56 -7.60 7.42
N LEU A 95 5.33 -6.72 8.08
CA LEU A 95 4.91 -5.35 8.31
C LEU A 95 4.67 -4.60 6.99
N GLU A 96 5.59 -4.73 6.02
CA GLU A 96 5.52 -4.07 4.71
C GLU A 96 4.19 -4.34 3.98
N ARG A 97 3.71 -5.59 4.03
CA ARG A 97 2.46 -6.01 3.37
C ARG A 97 1.22 -5.35 3.95
N GLN A 98 1.30 -4.78 5.15
CA GLN A 98 0.18 -4.13 5.84
C GLN A 98 0.21 -2.61 5.72
N LEU A 99 1.28 -2.06 5.15
CA LEU A 99 1.44 -0.64 4.93
C LEU A 99 0.91 -0.26 3.54
N SER A 100 0.27 0.90 3.46
CA SER A 100 -0.19 1.54 2.22
C SER A 100 0.86 2.53 1.70
N THR A 101 1.59 3.18 2.61
CA THR A 101 2.73 4.07 2.33
C THR A 101 3.77 3.94 3.44
N TYR A 102 5.06 4.06 3.09
CA TYR A 102 6.14 4.05 4.09
C TYR A 102 7.45 4.67 3.58
N GLN A 103 8.30 5.11 4.50
CA GLN A 103 9.70 5.48 4.24
C GLN A 103 10.63 4.49 4.97
N LYS A 104 11.14 3.47 4.26
CA LYS A 104 11.88 2.35 4.88
C LYS A 104 13.06 2.79 5.74
N ILE A 105 13.81 3.81 5.30
CA ILE A 105 14.96 4.35 6.04
C ILE A 105 14.56 4.92 7.41
N LYS A 106 13.33 5.45 7.53
CA LYS A 106 12.78 5.99 8.78
C LYS A 106 12.19 4.91 9.70
N LEU A 107 12.09 3.67 9.21
CA LEU A 107 11.63 2.51 9.98
C LEU A 107 12.81 1.68 10.53
N VAL A 108 14.05 1.99 10.15
CA VAL A 108 15.24 1.20 10.54
C VAL A 108 15.36 1.06 12.06
N GLU A 109 15.02 2.09 12.82
CA GLU A 109 15.09 2.07 14.29
C GLU A 109 14.21 0.97 14.89
N VAL A 110 12.97 0.83 14.42
CA VAL A 110 12.04 -0.23 14.88
C VAL A 110 12.30 -1.59 14.24
N LEU A 111 13.06 -1.64 13.14
CA LEU A 111 13.48 -2.88 12.49
C LEU A 111 14.78 -3.46 13.07
N LEU A 112 15.58 -2.64 13.74
CA LEU A 112 16.86 -3.04 14.35
C LEU A 112 16.84 -2.96 15.89
N ASN A 113 15.72 -2.59 16.51
CA ASN A 113 15.60 -2.38 17.97
C ASN A 113 16.54 -1.30 18.52
N HIS A 114 16.85 -0.29 17.72
CA HIS A 114 17.93 0.64 18.06
C HIS A 114 17.58 1.59 19.23
N ASP A 115 16.31 1.66 19.67
CA ASP A 115 15.85 2.55 20.76
C ASP A 115 14.60 2.04 21.53
N THR A 116 14.29 0.73 21.44
CA THR A 116 13.07 0.19 22.08
C THR A 116 13.12 0.33 23.61
N ASP A 117 14.31 0.15 24.20
CA ASP A 117 14.52 0.26 25.65
C ASP A 117 14.48 1.73 26.14
N GLY A 118 14.99 2.66 25.34
CA GLY A 118 14.92 4.10 25.62
C GLY A 118 13.48 4.61 25.63
N PHE A 119 12.67 4.20 24.63
CA PHE A 119 11.25 4.50 24.60
C PHE A 119 10.49 3.85 25.77
N PHE A 120 10.78 2.58 26.08
CA PHE A 120 10.15 1.83 27.17
C PHE A 120 10.42 2.44 28.56
N GLN A 121 11.60 3.02 28.78
CA GLN A 121 11.96 3.66 30.04
C GLN A 121 11.54 5.15 30.12
N SER A 122 11.21 5.78 28.99
CA SER A 122 10.86 7.20 28.96
C SER A 122 9.52 7.52 29.64
N ALA A 123 9.48 8.59 30.45
CA ALA A 123 8.22 9.16 30.95
C ALA A 123 7.44 9.85 29.82
N ILE A 124 6.12 10.08 29.98
CA ILE A 124 5.35 10.91 29.04
C ILE A 124 5.88 12.34 29.14
N SER A 125 6.78 12.71 28.24
CA SER A 125 7.09 14.11 28.01
C SER A 125 6.06 14.62 27.02
N ASN A 126 5.10 15.42 27.50
CA ASN A 126 4.42 16.40 26.65
C ASN A 126 5.49 17.38 26.15
N LYS A 127 6.32 16.96 25.19
CA LYS A 127 7.23 17.86 24.49
C LYS A 127 6.38 18.74 23.60
N LYS A 128 5.89 19.84 24.18
CA LYS A 128 5.86 21.12 23.46
C LYS A 128 7.22 21.27 22.78
N PRO A 129 7.28 21.72 21.51
CA PRO A 129 8.56 21.97 20.86
C PRO A 129 9.40 22.85 21.77
N LEU A 130 10.65 22.41 22.02
CA LEU A 130 11.55 23.09 22.94
C LEU A 130 11.61 24.60 22.61
N PRO A 131 11.50 25.48 23.62
CA PRO A 131 11.85 26.87 23.42
C PRO A 131 13.34 26.94 23.10
N LYS A 132 13.67 27.68 22.03
CA LYS A 132 15.05 28.04 21.70
C LYS A 132 15.73 28.58 22.96
N LYS A 133 16.89 28.03 23.29
CA LYS A 133 17.80 28.49 24.35
C LYS A 133 17.84 30.02 24.34
N LYS A 134 17.35 30.64 25.40
CA LYS A 134 17.82 31.96 25.81
C LYS A 134 19.24 31.76 26.33
N LEU A 135 20.20 32.37 25.65
CA LEU A 135 21.52 32.60 26.20
C LEU A 135 21.36 33.79 27.14
N ASP A 136 21.56 33.57 28.44
CA ASP A 136 21.69 34.68 29.39
C ASP A 136 23.04 35.37 29.16
N GLN A 137 22.98 36.67 28.87
CA GLN A 137 24.07 37.60 29.17
C GLN A 137 23.46 38.87 29.74
N ASN A 138 23.45 38.95 31.07
CA ASN A 138 23.48 40.23 31.77
C ASN A 138 24.94 40.67 31.86
N ALA A 139 25.30 41.70 31.10
CA ALA A 139 26.37 42.63 31.45
C ALA A 139 25.96 44.01 30.93
N SER A 140 25.77 44.94 31.84
CA SER A 140 25.25 46.28 31.60
C SER A 140 26.34 47.26 31.15
N ILE A 141 25.94 48.17 30.25
CA ILE A 141 26.44 49.54 30.00
C ILE A 141 27.73 49.69 29.17
N SER A 142 27.59 50.20 27.95
CA SER A 142 28.11 51.53 27.54
C SER A 142 27.51 51.98 26.20
N GLN A 143 27.24 53.28 26.09
CA GLN A 143 26.70 53.95 24.91
C GLN A 143 27.67 53.88 23.73
N ASN A 144 27.16 53.60 22.53
CA ASN A 144 27.31 54.37 21.29
C ASN A 144 26.79 53.55 20.10
N GLY A 145 26.11 54.23 19.18
CA GLY A 145 25.23 53.60 18.19
C GLY A 145 25.92 52.76 17.12
N THR A 146 25.14 51.82 16.58
CA THR A 146 25.18 51.32 15.19
C THR A 146 23.94 50.43 14.97
N ASP A 147 23.35 50.57 13.79
CA ASP A 147 22.05 50.03 13.37
C ASP A 147 21.83 48.54 13.66
N SER A 148 20.65 48.21 14.18
CA SER A 148 20.18 46.81 14.24
C SER A 148 19.82 46.31 12.83
N PRO A 149 20.19 45.08 12.45
CA PRO A 149 19.90 44.55 11.12
C PRO A 149 18.37 44.45 10.91
N HIS A 150 17.83 45.26 10.00
CA HIS A 150 16.41 45.28 9.71
C HIS A 150 16.02 44.04 8.89
N ALA A 151 15.55 43.00 9.56
CA ALA A 151 15.00 41.81 8.91
C ALA A 151 13.70 42.14 8.18
N HIS A 152 13.71 42.10 6.86
CA HIS A 152 12.52 42.34 6.02
C HIS A 152 12.05 41.02 5.40
N MET A 153 10.76 40.71 5.53
CA MET A 153 10.14 39.56 4.86
C MET A 153 9.34 40.05 3.65
N ARG A 154 9.59 39.49 2.46
CA ARG A 154 8.82 39.76 1.24
C ARG A 154 8.12 38.50 0.75
N GLU A 155 6.86 38.66 0.36
CA GLU A 155 6.04 37.62 -0.26
C GLU A 155 6.04 37.79 -1.79
N TYR A 156 6.27 36.70 -2.52
CA TYR A 156 6.18 36.63 -3.97
C TYR A 156 5.20 35.55 -4.39
N LYS A 157 4.34 35.86 -5.36
CA LYS A 157 3.39 34.91 -5.96
C LYS A 157 3.70 34.73 -7.44
N PHE A 158 3.81 33.49 -7.87
CA PHE A 158 4.04 33.16 -9.27
C PHE A 158 3.59 31.72 -9.56
N SER A 159 3.43 31.40 -10.84
CA SER A 159 3.14 30.04 -11.29
C SER A 159 4.34 29.42 -12.02
N ILE A 160 4.44 28.09 -11.99
CA ILE A 160 5.46 27.29 -12.69
C ILE A 160 4.82 26.03 -13.29
N ALA A 161 5.26 25.60 -14.46
CA ALA A 161 4.69 24.41 -15.10
C ALA A 161 5.10 23.12 -14.37
N PHE A 162 4.25 22.09 -14.42
CA PHE A 162 4.60 20.77 -13.87
C PHE A 162 5.86 20.15 -14.49
N ASN A 163 6.17 20.51 -15.73
CA ASN A 163 7.37 20.03 -16.41
C ASN A 163 8.65 20.70 -15.90
N ASP A 164 8.53 21.92 -15.36
CA ASP A 164 9.67 22.72 -14.89
C ASP A 164 10.00 22.47 -13.41
N ILE A 165 9.23 21.60 -12.74
CA ILE A 165 9.48 21.17 -11.38
C ILE A 165 10.08 19.77 -11.36
N SER A 166 10.79 19.43 -10.28
CA SER A 166 11.27 18.06 -10.03
C SER A 166 10.70 17.53 -8.74
N PHE A 167 10.12 16.33 -8.78
CA PHE A 167 9.73 15.60 -7.58
C PHE A 167 10.96 14.97 -6.92
N LYS A 168 11.13 15.19 -5.61
CA LYS A 168 12.23 14.69 -4.79
C LYS A 168 11.65 14.13 -3.49
N LEU A 169 12.38 13.28 -2.78
CA LEU A 169 11.86 12.64 -1.58
C LEU A 169 11.38 13.67 -0.54
N GLY A 170 10.07 13.75 -0.34
CA GLY A 170 9.42 14.67 0.60
C GLY A 170 9.29 16.13 0.12
N TYR A 171 9.60 16.47 -1.14
CA TYR A 171 9.45 17.84 -1.64
C TYR A 171 9.45 17.98 -3.17
N VAL A 172 8.97 19.13 -3.65
CA VAL A 172 9.18 19.60 -5.02
C VAL A 172 10.27 20.66 -5.04
N SER A 173 11.16 20.60 -6.03
CA SER A 173 12.17 21.63 -6.28
C SER A 173 12.10 22.21 -7.68
N PHE A 174 12.47 23.49 -7.83
CA PHE A 174 12.63 24.15 -9.12
C PHE A 174 13.51 25.39 -8.99
N ARG A 175 14.03 25.89 -10.12
CA ARG A 175 14.77 27.16 -10.20
C ARG A 175 13.92 28.25 -10.84
N LYS A 176 13.99 29.46 -10.27
CA LYS A 176 13.30 30.61 -10.85
C LYS A 176 13.99 31.93 -10.46
N LYS A 177 14.05 32.86 -11.42
CA LYS A 177 14.40 34.26 -11.16
C LYS A 177 13.22 35.03 -10.55
N ILE A 178 13.51 35.91 -9.61
CA ILE A 178 12.53 36.81 -8.97
C ILE A 178 12.81 38.24 -9.40
N LYS A 179 11.78 39.06 -9.61
CA LYS A 179 11.92 40.41 -10.17
C LYS A 179 12.91 41.31 -9.41
N ASP A 180 13.04 41.12 -8.11
CA ASP A 180 13.86 41.97 -7.23
C ASP A 180 15.34 41.54 -7.21
N PHE A 181 15.69 40.42 -7.84
CA PHE A 181 17.02 39.84 -7.79
C PHE A 181 17.50 39.42 -9.19
N PRO A 182 18.75 39.71 -9.56
CA PRO A 182 19.29 39.32 -10.86
C PRO A 182 19.52 37.81 -10.99
N GLU A 183 19.67 37.10 -9.86
CA GLU A 183 20.02 35.69 -9.76
C GLU A 183 18.78 34.77 -9.75
N GLU A 184 18.99 33.50 -10.12
CA GLU A 184 17.99 32.44 -9.96
C GLU A 184 18.11 31.78 -8.59
N PHE A 185 16.96 31.41 -8.01
CA PHE A 185 16.92 30.73 -6.71
C PHE A 185 16.36 29.33 -6.85
N ASP A 186 16.93 28.41 -6.07
CA ASP A 186 16.36 27.09 -5.80
C ASP A 186 15.23 27.22 -4.78
N PHE A 187 14.02 26.88 -5.21
CA PHE A 187 12.87 26.79 -4.33
C PHE A 187 12.62 25.35 -3.93
N LYS A 188 12.21 25.17 -2.66
CA LYS A 188 11.82 23.88 -2.10
C LYS A 188 10.43 23.99 -1.47
N ILE A 189 9.49 23.17 -1.94
CA ILE A 189 8.14 23.05 -1.39
C ILE A 189 8.02 21.66 -0.75
N THR A 190 7.99 21.60 0.58
CA THR A 190 7.92 20.34 1.33
C THR A 190 6.54 19.71 1.27
N ASN A 191 6.50 18.39 1.05
CA ASN A 191 5.33 17.54 1.22
C ASN A 191 5.80 16.07 1.37
N ASP A 192 5.53 15.48 2.53
CA ASP A 192 6.02 14.14 2.91
C ASP A 192 5.44 12.99 2.07
N PHE A 193 4.36 13.22 1.32
CA PHE A 193 3.75 12.26 0.41
C PHE A 193 4.46 12.17 -0.95
N ILE A 194 5.43 13.06 -1.21
CA ILE A 194 6.13 13.08 -2.48
C ILE A 194 7.24 12.04 -2.53
N LEU A 195 7.23 11.26 -3.61
CA LEU A 195 8.28 10.33 -3.97
C LEU A 195 9.00 10.79 -5.25
N PRO A 196 10.32 10.55 -5.38
CA PRO A 196 11.07 10.88 -6.61
C PRO A 196 10.48 10.26 -7.89
N GLU A 197 9.93 9.05 -7.79
CA GLU A 197 9.36 8.28 -8.89
C GLU A 197 8.14 8.99 -9.51
N PHE A 198 7.54 9.95 -8.81
CA PHE A 198 6.44 10.77 -9.32
C PHE A 198 6.85 11.69 -10.48
N ASP A 199 8.15 11.89 -10.69
CA ASP A 199 8.66 12.60 -11.86
C ASP A 199 8.22 11.92 -13.17
N HIS A 200 8.10 10.58 -13.16
CA HIS A 200 7.62 9.76 -14.27
C HIS A 200 6.10 9.78 -14.44
N ILE A 201 5.35 10.50 -13.61
CA ILE A 201 3.87 10.57 -13.73
C ILE A 201 3.36 11.99 -13.48
N LYS A 202 4.18 13.00 -13.83
CA LYS A 202 3.80 14.43 -13.75
C LYS A 202 2.47 14.73 -14.45
N SER A 203 2.25 14.11 -15.60
CA SER A 203 1.03 14.22 -16.41
C SER A 203 -0.22 13.84 -15.61
N TRP A 204 -0.14 12.78 -14.79
CA TRP A 204 -1.21 12.34 -13.91
C TRP A 204 -1.52 13.35 -12.82
N PHE A 205 -0.50 13.89 -12.15
CA PHE A 205 -0.71 14.93 -11.13
C PHE A 205 -1.35 16.18 -11.74
N ALA A 206 -0.92 16.59 -12.93
CA ALA A 206 -1.51 17.71 -13.65
C ALA A 206 -2.99 17.47 -14.01
N ARG A 207 -3.34 16.28 -14.54
CA ARG A 207 -4.73 15.88 -14.83
C ARG A 207 -5.59 15.86 -13.57
N GLN A 208 -5.11 15.23 -12.50
CA GLN A 208 -5.86 15.05 -11.25
C GLN A 208 -6.05 16.38 -10.50
N LEU A 209 -5.06 17.27 -10.53
CA LEU A 209 -5.17 18.62 -9.97
C LEU A 209 -5.92 19.59 -10.89
N LYS A 210 -6.22 19.17 -12.13
CA LYS A 210 -6.89 19.95 -13.17
C LYS A 210 -6.14 21.23 -13.54
N THR A 211 -4.81 21.18 -13.55
CA THR A 211 -3.96 22.31 -13.92
C THR A 211 -2.62 21.84 -14.50
N ARG A 212 -2.07 22.62 -15.44
CA ARG A 212 -0.72 22.38 -16.01
C ARG A 212 0.39 23.12 -15.25
N LYS A 213 0.02 24.02 -14.34
CA LYS A 213 0.95 24.84 -13.55
C LYS A 213 0.60 24.75 -12.07
N ILE A 214 1.61 24.86 -11.21
CA ILE A 214 1.42 25.05 -9.77
C ILE A 214 1.62 26.52 -9.43
N ASP A 215 0.72 27.04 -8.62
CA ASP A 215 0.90 28.34 -7.97
C ASP A 215 1.81 28.19 -6.75
N VAL A 216 2.74 29.12 -6.61
CA VAL A 216 3.74 29.16 -5.54
C VAL A 216 3.62 30.47 -4.78
N ILE A 217 3.66 30.36 -3.45
CA ILE A 217 3.81 31.47 -2.52
C ILE A 217 5.19 31.34 -1.88
N ALA A 218 6.07 32.28 -2.18
CA ALA A 218 7.44 32.30 -1.66
C ALA A 218 7.63 33.47 -0.68
N ASN A 219 8.09 33.16 0.52
CA ASN A 219 8.47 34.13 1.55
C ASN A 219 9.99 34.17 1.67
N ILE A 220 10.58 35.34 1.42
CA ILE A 220 12.03 35.55 1.45
C ILE A 220 12.36 36.49 2.59
N HIS A 221 13.22 36.02 3.49
CA HIS A 221 13.74 36.82 4.59
C HIS A 221 15.09 37.42 4.18
N LEU A 222 15.17 38.76 4.20
CA LEU A 222 16.36 39.54 3.92
C LEU A 222 16.95 40.04 5.24
N LEU A 223 18.26 39.89 5.40
CA LEU A 223 19.04 40.39 6.52
C LEU A 223 20.20 41.19 5.92
N ASP A 224 20.22 42.51 6.16
CA ASP A 224 21.20 43.45 5.59
C ASP A 224 21.33 43.39 4.06
N GLY A 225 20.20 43.19 3.37
CA GLY A 225 20.15 43.06 1.91
C GLY A 225 20.54 41.67 1.38
N MET A 226 21.01 40.76 2.23
CA MET A 226 21.32 39.37 1.87
C MET A 226 20.17 38.42 2.20
N ILE A 227 19.95 37.42 1.35
CA ILE A 227 18.91 36.42 1.55
C ILE A 227 19.34 35.45 2.65
N ASN A 228 18.56 35.40 3.73
CA ASN A 228 18.79 34.51 4.87
C ASN A 228 17.96 33.22 4.77
N LEU A 229 16.72 33.32 4.28
CA LEU A 229 15.80 32.18 4.22
C LEU A 229 14.76 32.32 3.11
N ILE A 230 14.57 31.25 2.33
CA ILE A 230 13.48 31.11 1.36
C ILE A 230 12.52 30.03 1.85
N ARG A 231 11.24 30.36 1.98
CA ARG A 231 10.16 29.40 2.25
C ARG A 231 9.17 29.42 1.11
N ALA A 232 8.94 28.29 0.47
CA ALA A 232 7.93 28.18 -0.58
C ALA A 232 6.82 27.21 -0.18
N SER A 233 5.59 27.56 -0.52
CA SER A 233 4.43 26.69 -0.41
C SER A 233 3.62 26.71 -1.70
N SER A 234 2.84 25.67 -1.94
CA SER A 234 1.89 25.63 -3.06
C SER A 234 0.60 24.95 -2.62
N PRO A 235 -0.57 25.57 -2.85
CA PRO A 235 -1.86 24.93 -2.62
C PRO A 235 -2.04 23.65 -3.44
N HIS A 236 -1.45 23.59 -4.63
CA HIS A 236 -1.51 22.42 -5.51
C HIS A 236 -0.66 21.27 -4.96
N ILE A 237 0.57 21.56 -4.55
CA ILE A 237 1.44 20.54 -3.94
C ILE A 237 0.87 20.06 -2.62
N ALA A 238 0.27 20.93 -1.80
CA ALA A 238 -0.38 20.54 -0.55
C ALA A 238 -1.55 19.57 -0.73
N ARG A 239 -2.20 19.54 -1.91
CA ARG A 239 -3.28 18.59 -2.24
C ARG A 239 -2.77 17.18 -2.55
N ILE A 240 -1.47 17.01 -2.81
CA ILE A 240 -0.86 15.68 -2.95
C ILE A 240 -0.79 15.06 -1.56
N ASN A 241 -1.79 14.26 -1.24
CA ASN A 241 -1.90 13.57 0.05
C ASN A 241 -2.21 12.09 -0.20
N ALA A 242 -2.31 11.30 0.88
CA ALA A 242 -2.61 9.87 0.78
C ALA A 242 -3.88 9.58 -0.04
N GLN A 243 -4.96 10.31 0.20
CA GLN A 243 -6.23 10.12 -0.53
C GLN A 243 -6.07 10.38 -2.04
N MET A 244 -5.32 11.42 -2.42
CA MET A 244 -5.04 11.69 -3.82
C MET A 244 -4.20 10.57 -4.45
N ILE A 245 -3.17 10.09 -3.74
CA ILE A 245 -2.35 8.96 -4.18
C ILE A 245 -3.20 7.71 -4.39
N ASP A 246 -4.05 7.36 -3.42
CA ASP A 246 -4.94 6.20 -3.52
C ASP A 246 -5.93 6.34 -4.68
N SER A 247 -6.43 7.56 -4.94
CA SER A 247 -7.28 7.80 -6.11
C SER A 247 -6.56 7.57 -7.44
N ILE A 248 -5.27 7.90 -7.52
CA ILE A 248 -4.46 7.65 -8.71
C ILE A 248 -4.22 6.15 -8.86
N LYS A 249 -3.83 5.46 -7.78
CA LYS A 249 -3.66 3.99 -7.77
C LYS A 249 -4.93 3.27 -8.22
N TYR A 250 -6.09 3.66 -7.67
CA TYR A 250 -7.40 3.14 -8.04
C TYR A 250 -7.69 3.33 -9.54
N ASN A 251 -7.53 4.56 -10.05
CA ASN A 251 -7.79 4.86 -11.46
C ASN A 251 -6.88 4.07 -12.41
N ARG A 252 -5.60 3.91 -12.06
CA ARG A 252 -4.64 3.11 -12.83
C ARG A 252 -5.03 1.64 -12.83
N THR A 253 -5.40 1.08 -11.68
CA THR A 253 -5.89 -0.30 -11.58
C THR A 253 -7.14 -0.52 -12.41
N PHE A 254 -8.11 0.39 -12.34
CA PHE A 254 -9.36 0.28 -13.10
C PHE A 254 -9.13 0.46 -14.61
N ALA A 255 -8.09 1.18 -15.03
CA ALA A 255 -7.72 1.26 -16.44
C ALA A 255 -7.32 -0.11 -17.01
N LEU A 256 -6.79 -1.03 -16.19
CA LEU A 256 -6.40 -2.38 -16.61
C LEU A 256 -7.57 -3.26 -17.06
N THR A 257 -8.80 -2.94 -16.63
CA THR A 257 -10.00 -3.69 -17.05
C THR A 257 -10.57 -3.18 -18.37
N LYS A 258 -10.02 -2.10 -18.92
CA LYS A 258 -10.46 -1.52 -20.20
C LYS A 258 -9.70 -2.14 -21.36
N PRO A 259 -10.30 -2.17 -22.56
CA PRO A 259 -9.60 -2.72 -23.70
C PRO A 259 -8.35 -1.90 -24.03
N THR A 260 -7.15 -2.46 -23.84
CA THR A 260 -5.86 -1.85 -24.17
C THR A 260 -5.13 -2.68 -25.22
N LYS A 261 -4.35 -2.02 -26.08
CA LYS A 261 -3.49 -2.70 -27.06
C LYS A 261 -2.19 -3.09 -26.38
N PHE A 262 -1.84 -4.37 -26.41
CA PHE A 262 -0.57 -4.87 -25.91
C PHE A 262 0.45 -4.94 -27.06
N THR A 263 1.71 -4.79 -26.72
CA THR A 263 2.85 -4.95 -27.64
C THR A 263 3.28 -6.41 -27.81
N VAL A 264 2.78 -7.34 -26.97
CA VAL A 264 3.18 -8.76 -26.99
C VAL A 264 1.96 -9.64 -27.34
N GLU A 265 1.99 -10.28 -28.49
CA GLU A 265 0.85 -11.05 -29.04
C GLU A 265 0.62 -12.41 -28.32
N ASP A 266 1.65 -12.99 -27.71
CA ASP A 266 1.61 -14.38 -27.20
C ASP A 266 1.51 -14.53 -25.67
N LYS A 267 1.56 -13.44 -24.91
CA LYS A 267 1.52 -13.47 -23.44
C LYS A 267 0.11 -13.19 -22.93
N SER A 268 -0.39 -14.03 -22.03
CA SER A 268 -1.74 -13.86 -21.43
C SER A 268 -1.76 -13.86 -19.91
N LEU A 269 -0.66 -14.24 -19.25
CA LEU A 269 -0.53 -14.19 -17.81
C LEU A 269 0.53 -13.17 -17.38
N PHE A 270 0.10 -12.26 -16.51
CA PHE A 270 0.95 -11.17 -16.04
C PHE A 270 1.00 -11.12 -14.50
N THR A 271 2.16 -10.78 -13.94
CA THR A 271 2.26 -10.31 -12.54
C THR A 271 1.97 -8.80 -12.47
N ALA A 272 1.81 -8.25 -11.27
CA ALA A 272 1.56 -6.81 -11.11
C ALA A 272 2.65 -5.95 -11.78
N ASP A 273 3.92 -6.31 -11.55
CA ASP A 273 5.07 -5.61 -12.16
C ASP A 273 5.05 -5.68 -13.69
N GLN A 274 4.68 -6.83 -14.26
CA GLN A 274 4.62 -7.02 -15.71
C GLN A 274 3.51 -6.18 -16.33
N ILE A 275 2.33 -6.14 -15.72
CA ILE A 275 1.23 -5.30 -16.21
C ILE A 275 1.67 -3.84 -16.33
N PHE A 276 2.22 -3.27 -15.25
CA PHE A 276 2.54 -1.86 -15.23
C PHE A 276 3.77 -1.48 -16.07
N ASN A 277 4.63 -2.44 -16.41
CA ASN A 277 5.81 -2.21 -17.24
C ASN A 277 5.58 -2.54 -18.73
N GLU A 278 4.74 -3.53 -19.05
CA GLU A 278 4.52 -4.01 -20.42
C GLU A 278 3.35 -3.30 -21.13
N LEU A 279 2.45 -2.64 -20.41
CA LEU A 279 1.44 -1.77 -21.03
C LEU A 279 2.07 -0.47 -21.54
N ALA A 280 2.32 -0.44 -22.85
CA ALA A 280 2.65 0.79 -23.56
C ALA A 280 1.42 1.70 -23.68
N SER A 281 1.19 2.51 -22.65
CA SER A 281 0.25 3.62 -22.71
C SER A 281 0.80 4.82 -21.94
N ASP A 282 0.53 6.02 -22.43
CA ASP A 282 0.79 7.28 -21.72
C ASP A 282 0.12 7.32 -20.32
N GLU A 283 -0.81 6.40 -20.05
CA GLU A 283 -1.54 6.30 -18.79
C GLU A 283 -0.86 5.39 -17.75
N LEU A 284 0.10 4.54 -18.15
CA LEU A 284 0.74 3.53 -17.30
C LEU A 284 2.27 3.59 -17.41
N GLU A 285 2.87 4.71 -17.00
CA GLU A 285 4.33 4.85 -16.91
C GLU A 285 4.88 4.05 -15.71
N GLY A 286 5.06 2.73 -15.85
CA GLY A 286 5.71 1.85 -14.88
C GLY A 286 4.96 1.62 -13.55
N ASN A 287 5.47 0.74 -12.70
CA ASN A 287 4.88 0.50 -11.35
C ASN A 287 5.34 1.54 -10.30
N VAL A 288 5.17 2.83 -10.57
CA VAL A 288 5.64 3.95 -9.71
C VAL A 288 5.16 3.85 -8.26
N PHE A 289 4.02 3.23 -8.04
CA PHE A 289 3.41 3.09 -6.72
C PHE A 289 3.71 1.77 -6.02
N ASN A 290 4.52 0.89 -6.63
CA ASN A 290 4.80 -0.47 -6.18
C ASN A 290 3.51 -1.24 -5.84
N GLN A 291 2.48 -1.07 -6.66
CA GLN A 291 1.22 -1.78 -6.49
C GLN A 291 1.48 -3.26 -6.71
N ASN A 292 1.20 -4.08 -5.70
CA ASN A 292 1.32 -5.53 -5.78
C ASN A 292 0.00 -6.17 -6.20
N GLU A 293 0.00 -7.49 -6.27
CA GLU A 293 -1.17 -8.27 -6.70
C GLU A 293 -2.40 -8.04 -5.82
N GLN A 294 -2.20 -7.95 -4.50
CA GLN A 294 -3.25 -7.74 -3.51
C GLN A 294 -3.81 -6.32 -3.59
N ASP A 295 -2.97 -5.32 -3.90
CA ASP A 295 -3.41 -3.95 -4.13
C ASP A 295 -4.36 -3.90 -5.32
N ILE A 296 -3.95 -4.48 -6.46
CA ILE A 296 -4.79 -4.58 -7.67
C ILE A 296 -6.11 -5.27 -7.35
N LEU A 297 -6.06 -6.43 -6.70
CA LEU A 297 -7.26 -7.18 -6.33
C LEU A 297 -8.19 -6.34 -5.44
N SER A 298 -7.66 -5.71 -4.39
CA SER A 298 -8.46 -4.90 -3.46
C SER A 298 -9.14 -3.71 -4.13
N PHE A 299 -8.42 -2.95 -4.95
CA PHE A 299 -9.00 -1.81 -5.67
C PHE A 299 -10.07 -2.24 -6.67
N LEU A 300 -9.93 -3.40 -7.31
CA LEU A 300 -10.97 -3.92 -8.19
C LEU A 300 -12.18 -4.40 -7.42
N MET A 301 -11.98 -5.06 -6.26
CA MET A 301 -13.09 -5.55 -5.41
C MET A 301 -13.90 -4.42 -4.76
N ASP A 302 -13.30 -3.23 -4.58
CA ASP A 302 -13.98 -2.03 -4.07
C ASP A 302 -15.11 -1.55 -5.00
N ASP A 303 -15.11 -1.91 -6.29
CA ASP A 303 -16.25 -1.60 -7.17
C ASP A 303 -17.45 -2.48 -6.78
N PRO A 304 -18.58 -1.88 -6.33
CA PRO A 304 -19.78 -2.62 -5.93
C PRO A 304 -20.33 -3.52 -7.05
N LYS A 305 -20.01 -3.25 -8.31
CA LYS A 305 -20.48 -3.99 -9.48
C LYS A 305 -19.74 -5.31 -9.74
N VAL A 306 -18.62 -5.56 -9.06
CA VAL A 306 -17.89 -6.83 -9.24
C VAL A 306 -18.77 -7.99 -8.80
N ARG A 307 -19.16 -8.79 -9.78
CA ARG A 307 -20.08 -9.91 -9.62
C ARG A 307 -19.47 -11.02 -8.75
N ASN A 308 -18.21 -11.34 -8.96
CA ASN A 308 -17.56 -12.51 -8.35
C ASN A 308 -16.73 -12.14 -7.10
N ARG A 309 -17.10 -11.05 -6.42
CA ARG A 309 -16.35 -10.52 -5.26
C ARG A 309 -16.11 -11.58 -4.18
N ARG A 310 -17.17 -12.30 -3.77
CA ARG A 310 -17.08 -13.31 -2.68
C ARG A 310 -16.15 -14.47 -3.07
N GLN A 311 -16.15 -14.89 -4.33
CA GLN A 311 -15.25 -15.92 -4.86
C GLN A 311 -13.80 -15.45 -4.80
N LEU A 312 -13.54 -14.23 -5.27
CA LEU A 312 -12.22 -13.61 -5.27
C LEU A 312 -11.68 -13.41 -3.84
N GLU A 313 -12.52 -12.93 -2.91
CA GLU A 313 -12.18 -12.80 -1.48
C GLU A 313 -11.83 -14.16 -0.87
N TYR A 314 -12.60 -15.20 -1.16
CA TYR A 314 -12.31 -16.54 -0.65
C TYR A 314 -11.03 -17.14 -1.24
N LEU A 315 -10.81 -17.00 -2.54
CA LEU A 315 -9.62 -17.52 -3.21
C LEU A 315 -8.35 -16.81 -2.69
N SER A 316 -8.35 -15.48 -2.72
CA SER A 316 -7.21 -14.67 -2.29
C SER A 316 -6.92 -14.76 -0.80
N GLY A 317 -7.97 -14.79 0.03
CA GLY A 317 -7.82 -14.75 1.48
C GLY A 317 -7.64 -16.11 2.15
N ARG A 318 -8.08 -17.21 1.53
CA ARG A 318 -8.11 -18.54 2.18
C ARG A 318 -7.43 -19.66 1.41
N LYS A 319 -7.22 -19.51 0.10
CA LYS A 319 -6.79 -20.63 -0.75
C LYS A 319 -5.49 -20.39 -1.50
N GLN A 320 -5.17 -19.15 -1.84
CA GLN A 320 -3.93 -18.79 -2.49
C GLN A 320 -2.74 -19.33 -1.69
N ALA A 321 -1.86 -20.06 -2.37
CA ALA A 321 -0.69 -20.67 -1.78
C ALA A 321 0.27 -19.60 -1.26
N GLU A 322 0.76 -19.80 -0.03
CA GLU A 322 1.66 -18.85 0.62
C GLU A 322 2.94 -18.65 -0.20
N GLY A 323 3.37 -17.39 -0.33
CA GLY A 323 4.56 -17.03 -1.12
C GLY A 323 4.37 -17.02 -2.64
N SER A 324 3.24 -17.53 -3.17
CA SER A 324 2.95 -17.48 -4.61
C SER A 324 2.23 -16.19 -5.00
N LYS A 325 2.64 -15.59 -6.13
CA LYS A 325 1.98 -14.40 -6.69
C LYS A 325 0.70 -14.79 -7.44
N ILE A 326 -0.35 -13.97 -7.30
CA ILE A 326 -1.53 -14.05 -8.16
C ILE A 326 -1.11 -13.57 -9.55
N ARG A 327 -1.59 -14.22 -10.61
CA ARG A 327 -1.38 -13.75 -11.99
C ARG A 327 -2.68 -13.23 -12.58
N PHE A 328 -2.59 -12.41 -13.61
CA PHE A 328 -3.73 -11.75 -14.21
C PHE A 328 -3.85 -12.08 -15.69
N THR A 329 -5.08 -12.27 -16.14
CA THR A 329 -5.45 -12.21 -17.55
C THR A 329 -6.14 -10.87 -17.79
N LEU A 330 -5.80 -10.16 -18.87
CA LEU A 330 -6.31 -8.81 -19.12
C LEU A 330 -7.43 -8.81 -20.17
N HIS A 331 -7.22 -9.55 -21.26
CA HIS A 331 -8.11 -9.57 -22.42
C HIS A 331 -8.52 -10.99 -22.82
N PRO A 332 -9.75 -11.18 -23.35
CA PRO A 332 -10.81 -10.19 -23.56
C PRO A 332 -11.50 -9.73 -22.25
N ASN A 333 -11.30 -10.47 -21.16
CA ASN A 333 -11.88 -10.16 -19.86
C ASN A 333 -10.79 -10.19 -18.78
N PHE A 334 -10.86 -9.26 -17.85
CA PHE A 334 -9.95 -9.24 -16.71
C PHE A 334 -10.25 -10.40 -15.76
N GLY A 335 -9.21 -11.12 -15.35
CA GLY A 335 -9.31 -12.25 -14.44
C GLY A 335 -8.03 -12.51 -13.65
N PHE A 336 -8.17 -13.37 -12.66
CA PHE A 336 -7.17 -13.70 -11.66
C PHE A 336 -6.91 -15.20 -11.71
N LEU A 337 -5.64 -15.57 -11.71
CA LEU A 337 -5.16 -16.93 -11.61
C LEU A 337 -4.53 -17.13 -10.23
N PHE A 338 -5.17 -17.96 -9.44
CA PHE A 338 -4.72 -18.36 -8.11
C PHE A 338 -4.01 -19.71 -8.19
N LEU A 339 -2.95 -19.88 -7.41
CA LEU A 339 -2.31 -21.17 -7.20
C LEU A 339 -2.75 -21.68 -5.84
N ILE A 340 -3.28 -22.90 -5.77
CA ILE A 340 -3.60 -23.61 -4.53
C ILE A 340 -2.73 -24.86 -4.50
N THR A 341 -1.98 -25.03 -3.44
CA THR A 341 -1.09 -26.20 -3.27
C THR A 341 -1.79 -27.21 -2.37
N GLY A 342 -2.22 -28.35 -2.94
CA GLY A 342 -2.70 -29.51 -2.19
C GLY A 342 -1.55 -30.41 -1.73
N GLU A 343 -1.82 -31.57 -1.15
CA GLU A 343 -0.76 -32.50 -0.73
C GLU A 343 -0.02 -33.07 -1.94
N ARG A 344 -0.77 -33.70 -2.86
CA ARG A 344 -0.24 -34.37 -4.06
C ARG A 344 -0.33 -33.54 -5.33
N ASN A 345 -1.19 -32.53 -5.33
CA ASN A 345 -1.56 -31.79 -6.53
C ASN A 345 -1.35 -30.28 -6.36
N ASN A 346 -1.13 -29.59 -7.48
CA ASN A 346 -1.21 -28.15 -7.59
C ASN A 346 -2.46 -27.79 -8.40
N HIS A 347 -3.26 -26.85 -7.91
CA HIS A 347 -4.48 -26.41 -8.56
C HIS A 347 -4.35 -24.95 -8.98
N PHE A 348 -4.60 -24.68 -10.26
CA PHE A 348 -4.63 -23.35 -10.85
C PHE A 348 -6.08 -22.97 -11.05
N VAL A 349 -6.55 -21.99 -10.28
CA VAL A 349 -7.94 -21.55 -10.28
C VAL A 349 -8.03 -20.20 -10.96
N TRP A 350 -8.69 -20.16 -12.12
CA TRP A 350 -8.92 -18.95 -12.89
C TRP A 350 -10.34 -18.44 -12.68
N GLU A 351 -10.43 -17.26 -12.10
CA GLU A 351 -11.67 -16.56 -11.77
C GLU A 351 -11.66 -15.18 -12.42
N LEU A 352 -12.71 -14.84 -13.17
CA LEU A 352 -12.80 -13.54 -13.83
C LEU A 352 -13.67 -12.60 -13.02
N LEU A 353 -13.45 -11.28 -13.14
CA LEU A 353 -14.22 -10.28 -12.37
C LEU A 353 -15.74 -10.47 -12.48
N ASN A 354 -16.22 -10.73 -13.71
CA ASN A 354 -17.63 -10.79 -14.06
C ASN A 354 -17.95 -12.01 -14.95
N SER A 355 -17.57 -13.22 -14.52
CA SER A 355 -17.86 -14.48 -15.22
C SER A 355 -19.00 -15.27 -14.58
N HIS A 356 -19.53 -16.26 -15.31
CA HIS A 356 -20.50 -17.25 -14.83
C HIS A 356 -19.87 -18.60 -14.48
N ALA A 357 -18.55 -18.71 -14.50
CA ALA A 357 -17.85 -19.93 -14.12
C ALA A 357 -16.43 -19.66 -13.64
N THR A 358 -15.96 -20.57 -12.79
CA THR A 358 -14.56 -20.73 -12.36
C THR A 358 -13.93 -21.89 -13.11
N TYR A 359 -12.71 -21.71 -13.58
CA TYR A 359 -11.95 -22.74 -14.30
C TYR A 359 -10.83 -23.25 -13.40
N ILE A 360 -10.64 -24.57 -13.36
CA ILE A 360 -9.66 -25.20 -12.48
C ILE A 360 -8.86 -26.19 -13.30
N TRP A 361 -7.54 -26.04 -13.26
CA TRP A 361 -6.60 -27.02 -13.77
C TRP A 361 -5.83 -27.60 -12.61
N THR A 362 -5.74 -28.92 -12.55
CA THR A 362 -5.05 -29.66 -11.50
C THR A 362 -3.91 -30.45 -12.12
N PHE A 363 -2.70 -30.26 -11.59
CA PHE A 363 -1.53 -31.04 -11.94
C PHE A 363 -1.08 -31.88 -10.76
N GLU A 364 -0.62 -33.10 -11.03
CA GLU A 364 0.10 -33.88 -10.03
C GLU A 364 1.53 -33.31 -9.87
N LYS A 365 1.97 -33.12 -8.61
CA LYS A 365 3.27 -32.51 -8.31
C LYS A 365 4.48 -33.31 -8.80
N SER A 366 4.29 -34.61 -9.02
CA SER A 366 5.36 -35.54 -9.41
C SER A 366 5.86 -35.33 -10.85
N TYR A 367 5.03 -34.74 -11.72
CA TYR A 367 5.33 -34.70 -13.16
C TYR A 367 6.15 -33.48 -13.60
N ASN A 368 5.96 -32.30 -12.99
CA ASN A 368 6.54 -31.05 -13.49
C ASN A 368 6.81 -30.02 -12.38
N ASN A 369 7.83 -29.18 -12.56
CA ASN A 369 8.03 -28.01 -11.70
C ASN A 369 6.93 -26.95 -11.89
N ILE A 370 6.84 -26.01 -10.95
CA ILE A 370 5.75 -25.03 -10.93
C ILE A 370 5.81 -24.07 -12.12
N GLU A 371 7.01 -23.72 -12.60
CA GLU A 371 7.19 -22.83 -13.75
C GLU A 371 6.63 -23.44 -15.04
N LEU A 372 6.86 -24.73 -15.27
CA LEU A 372 6.35 -25.45 -16.43
C LEU A 372 4.84 -25.63 -16.36
N GLN A 373 4.29 -25.87 -15.16
CA GLN A 373 2.83 -25.90 -14.96
C GLN A 373 2.20 -24.55 -15.31
N PHE A 374 2.78 -23.43 -14.85
CA PHE A 374 2.32 -22.10 -15.24
C PHE A 374 2.34 -21.86 -16.75
N LYS A 375 3.39 -22.33 -17.44
CA LYS A 375 3.47 -22.22 -18.91
C LYS A 375 2.32 -22.96 -19.60
N ARG A 376 2.03 -24.20 -19.17
CA ARG A 376 0.90 -24.99 -19.71
C ARG A 376 -0.47 -24.36 -19.44
N ILE A 377 -0.62 -23.67 -18.30
CA ILE A 377 -1.82 -22.88 -18.01
C ILE A 377 -1.91 -21.66 -18.93
N GLU A 378 -0.80 -20.96 -19.17
CA GLU A 378 -0.77 -19.85 -20.11
C GLU A 378 -1.18 -20.30 -21.53
N ASP A 379 -0.66 -21.43 -22.00
CA ASP A 379 -1.03 -22.04 -23.28
C ASP A 379 -2.53 -22.40 -23.33
N SER A 380 -3.07 -22.94 -22.22
CA SER A 380 -4.50 -23.24 -22.10
C SER A 380 -5.37 -21.97 -22.15
N ILE A 381 -4.94 -20.90 -21.49
CA ILE A 381 -5.62 -19.60 -21.48
C ILE A 381 -5.54 -18.94 -22.87
N ASN A 382 -4.40 -19.01 -23.55
CA ASN A 382 -4.23 -18.57 -24.93
C ASN A 382 -5.19 -19.33 -25.87
N SER A 383 -5.28 -20.66 -25.73
CA SER A 383 -6.25 -21.46 -26.50
C SER A 383 -7.70 -21.02 -26.24
N ILE A 384 -8.07 -20.75 -24.98
CA ILE A 384 -9.40 -20.23 -24.64
C ILE A 384 -9.63 -18.83 -25.22
N ARG A 385 -8.61 -17.97 -25.24
CA ARG A 385 -8.66 -16.63 -25.82
C ARG A 385 -8.92 -16.70 -27.33
N ASP A 386 -8.22 -17.58 -28.03
CA ASP A 386 -8.20 -17.64 -29.49
C ASP A 386 -9.40 -18.41 -30.07
N PHE A 387 -9.82 -19.49 -29.40
CA PHE A 387 -10.87 -20.41 -29.89
C PHE A 387 -12.16 -20.37 -29.06
N GLY A 388 -12.13 -19.75 -27.88
CA GLY A 388 -13.27 -19.67 -26.98
C GLY A 388 -13.40 -20.87 -26.03
N ARG A 389 -14.09 -20.62 -24.91
CA ARG A 389 -14.25 -21.56 -23.78
C ARG A 389 -14.91 -22.87 -24.17
N GLU A 390 -15.98 -22.82 -24.96
CA GLU A 390 -16.73 -24.03 -25.33
C GLU A 390 -15.93 -24.95 -26.27
N GLN A 391 -15.14 -24.36 -27.17
CA GLN A 391 -14.27 -25.13 -28.04
C GLN A 391 -13.15 -25.80 -27.23
N TYR A 392 -12.51 -25.07 -26.31
CA TYR A 392 -11.52 -25.66 -25.40
C TYR A 392 -12.11 -26.81 -24.57
N LYS A 393 -13.29 -26.62 -23.96
CA LYS A 393 -13.99 -27.68 -23.20
C LYS A 393 -14.26 -28.93 -24.06
N ARG A 394 -14.67 -28.75 -25.32
CA ARG A 394 -14.92 -29.87 -26.25
C ARG A 394 -13.63 -30.58 -26.62
N ALA A 395 -12.59 -29.83 -26.97
CA ALA A 395 -11.27 -30.37 -27.30
C ALA A 395 -10.73 -31.21 -26.15
N TYR A 396 -10.69 -30.65 -24.93
CA TYR A 396 -10.20 -31.36 -23.74
C TYR A 396 -10.92 -32.70 -23.49
N ARG A 397 -12.25 -32.75 -23.68
CA ARG A 397 -13.01 -34.00 -23.53
C ARG A 397 -12.66 -35.05 -24.59
N GLN A 398 -12.35 -34.62 -25.81
CA GLN A 398 -12.06 -35.50 -26.94
C GLN A 398 -10.60 -35.98 -26.94
N SER A 399 -9.67 -35.14 -26.47
CA SER A 399 -8.23 -35.34 -26.58
C SER A 399 -7.58 -35.52 -25.20
N HIS A 400 -8.04 -36.47 -24.38
CA HIS A 400 -7.52 -36.80 -23.02
C HIS A 400 -6.03 -37.24 -23.00
N HIS A 401 -5.13 -36.51 -23.67
CA HIS A 401 -3.74 -36.88 -23.91
C HIS A 401 -2.81 -36.50 -22.76
N ASP A 402 -3.19 -35.53 -21.92
CA ASP A 402 -2.38 -35.17 -20.75
C ASP A 402 -2.81 -36.01 -19.54
N SER A 403 -2.08 -37.10 -19.30
CA SER A 403 -2.31 -37.98 -18.15
C SER A 403 -2.10 -37.29 -16.80
N ASP A 404 -1.40 -36.16 -16.78
CA ASP A 404 -1.02 -35.42 -15.58
C ASP A 404 -1.84 -34.15 -15.33
N LEU A 405 -2.79 -33.80 -16.21
CA LEU A 405 -3.59 -32.58 -16.15
C LEU A 405 -5.09 -32.88 -16.14
N ILE A 406 -5.75 -32.50 -15.05
CA ILE A 406 -7.20 -32.58 -14.91
C ILE A 406 -7.80 -31.17 -15.03
N PHE A 407 -8.71 -30.98 -15.99
CA PHE A 407 -9.46 -29.74 -16.14
C PHE A 407 -10.90 -29.88 -15.65
N SER A 408 -11.37 -28.90 -14.89
CA SER A 408 -12.75 -28.85 -14.39
C SER A 408 -13.29 -27.42 -14.38
N VAL A 409 -14.62 -27.31 -14.37
CA VAL A 409 -15.34 -26.04 -14.42
C VAL A 409 -16.41 -26.06 -13.34
N ILE A 410 -16.52 -24.96 -12.59
CA ILE A 410 -17.59 -24.74 -11.62
C ILE A 410 -18.47 -23.62 -12.14
N GLU A 411 -19.69 -23.97 -12.54
CA GLU A 411 -20.69 -22.99 -12.95
C GLU A 411 -21.25 -22.24 -11.73
N HIS A 412 -21.50 -20.95 -11.94
CA HIS A 412 -21.98 -20.02 -10.94
C HIS A 412 -23.50 -19.96 -10.95
N ASP A 413 -24.11 -20.90 -10.22
CA ASP A 413 -25.57 -20.98 -10.09
C ASP A 413 -26.08 -19.98 -9.03
N ASP A 414 -27.31 -19.51 -9.20
CA ASP A 414 -28.10 -18.82 -8.16
C ASP A 414 -27.47 -17.58 -7.51
N ILE A 415 -26.48 -16.91 -8.11
CA ILE A 415 -25.77 -15.81 -7.41
C ILE A 415 -26.66 -14.58 -7.12
N GLN A 416 -27.75 -14.40 -7.87
CA GLN A 416 -28.74 -13.35 -7.61
C GLN A 416 -29.96 -13.84 -6.84
N SER A 417 -30.00 -15.11 -6.43
CA SER A 417 -31.14 -15.66 -5.69
C SER A 417 -31.16 -15.14 -4.26
N ALA A 418 -32.25 -14.48 -3.87
CA ALA A 418 -32.48 -14.08 -2.49
C ALA A 418 -32.73 -15.28 -1.55
N LEU A 419 -33.03 -16.45 -2.11
CA LEU A 419 -33.41 -17.66 -1.37
C LEU A 419 -32.27 -18.67 -1.23
N VAL A 420 -31.31 -18.67 -2.16
CA VAL A 420 -30.23 -19.66 -2.23
C VAL A 420 -28.90 -18.94 -2.33
N ASP A 421 -28.02 -19.15 -1.35
CA ASP A 421 -26.67 -18.59 -1.40
C ASP A 421 -25.79 -19.38 -2.40
N GLY A 422 -25.78 -18.93 -3.65
CA GLY A 422 -24.97 -19.53 -4.73
C GLY A 422 -23.47 -19.59 -4.42
N PHE A 423 -22.96 -18.70 -3.58
CA PHE A 423 -21.55 -18.74 -3.16
C PHE A 423 -21.25 -19.96 -2.27
N VAL A 424 -22.17 -20.38 -1.40
CA VAL A 424 -21.96 -21.56 -0.54
C VAL A 424 -21.86 -22.83 -1.38
N LYS A 425 -22.74 -22.98 -2.39
CA LYS A 425 -22.68 -24.09 -3.35
C LYS A 425 -21.35 -24.09 -4.12
N TRP A 426 -20.97 -22.92 -4.64
CA TRP A 426 -19.69 -22.75 -5.34
C TRP A 426 -18.49 -23.12 -4.46
N LYS A 427 -18.46 -22.64 -3.21
CA LYS A 427 -17.39 -22.91 -2.25
C LYS A 427 -17.27 -24.39 -1.93
N HIS A 428 -18.40 -25.08 -1.77
CA HIS A 428 -18.42 -26.52 -1.54
C HIS A 428 -17.84 -27.27 -2.73
N ARG A 429 -18.34 -27.01 -3.94
CA ARG A 429 -17.82 -27.59 -5.19
C ARG A 429 -16.33 -27.31 -5.38
N LEU A 430 -15.85 -26.10 -5.05
CA LEU A 430 -14.43 -25.77 -5.16
C LEU A 430 -13.61 -26.68 -4.24
N ASN A 431 -14.00 -26.77 -2.96
CA ASN A 431 -13.28 -27.58 -1.98
C ASN A 431 -13.24 -29.07 -2.37
N GLU A 432 -14.33 -29.61 -2.94
CA GLU A 432 -14.35 -30.99 -3.45
C GLU A 432 -13.35 -31.23 -4.60
N ARG A 433 -13.06 -30.21 -5.41
CA ARG A 433 -12.17 -30.31 -6.59
C ARG A 433 -10.69 -30.12 -6.26
N ILE A 434 -10.38 -29.48 -5.14
CA ILE A 434 -9.01 -29.12 -4.70
C ILE A 434 -8.54 -29.93 -3.49
N THR A 435 -9.33 -30.94 -3.08
CA THR A 435 -8.91 -31.99 -2.15
C THR A 435 -8.17 -33.05 -2.96
#